data_AF-A0A8S3E6S5-F1
#
_entry.id   AF-A0A8S3E6S5-F1
#
_cell.length_a   1.000
_cell.length_b   1.000
_cell.length_c   1.000
_cell.angle_alpha   90.00
_cell.angle_beta   90.00
_cell.angle_gamma   90.00
#
_symmetry.space_group_name_H-M   'P 1'
#
loop_
_entity.id
_entity.type
_entity.pdbx_description
1 polymer ?
#
loop_
_entity_poly.entity_id
_entity_poly.type
_entity_poly.pdbx_seq_one_letter_code
_entity_poly.pdbx_strand_id
1 'polypeptide(L)' 'QLTIYEKEPFENRIKIANILINIGELYDDNSDEKIQVLDKALSILKKNVRVQYAVTAGCLFMIAEYYHK' A
#
# COMPACT_ATOMS: atom_id res chain seq x y z
N GLN A 1 9.56 14.87 -0.80
CA GLN A 1 10.59 14.14 -1.57
C GLN A 1 9.83 13.20 -2.50
N LEU A 2 9.92 13.38 -3.83
CA LEU A 2 9.18 12.53 -4.76
C LEU A 2 9.84 11.14 -4.75
N THR A 3 9.11 10.11 -4.32
CA THR A 3 9.61 8.74 -4.19
C THR A 3 9.89 8.15 -5.57
N ILE A 4 10.87 7.27 -5.70
CA ILE A 4 11.38 6.74 -6.99
C ILE A 4 10.25 6.23 -7.89
N TYR A 5 9.22 5.64 -7.29
CA TYR A 5 8.05 5.06 -7.94
C TYR A 5 7.14 6.10 -8.63
N GLU A 6 7.21 7.38 -8.27
CA GLU A 6 6.33 8.41 -8.85
C GLU A 6 6.68 8.75 -10.30
N LYS A 7 7.90 8.43 -10.73
CA LYS A 7 8.37 8.59 -12.11
C LYS A 7 8.04 7.39 -13.01
N GLU A 8 7.60 6.27 -12.42
CA GLU A 8 7.29 5.04 -13.15
C GLU A 8 5.96 5.13 -13.90
N PRO A 9 5.80 4.41 -15.03
CA PRO A 9 4.51 4.24 -15.69
C PRO A 9 3.41 3.77 -14.73
N PHE A 10 2.15 4.14 -15.01
CA PHE A 10 1.02 3.82 -14.14
C PHE A 10 0.95 2.35 -13.75
N GLU A 11 1.09 1.44 -14.72
CA GLU A 11 1.06 -0.01 -14.49
C GLU A 11 2.18 -0.49 -13.55
N ASN A 12 3.37 0.11 -13.66
CA ASN A 12 4.49 -0.20 -12.76
C ASN A 12 4.21 0.29 -11.35
N ARG A 13 3.59 1.46 -11.19
CA ARG A 13 3.17 1.97 -9.87
C ARG A 13 2.20 1.02 -9.17
N ILE A 14 1.26 0.43 -9.92
CA ILE A 14 0.33 -0.57 -9.38
C ILE A 14 1.07 -1.83 -8.93
N LYS A 15 1.97 -2.34 -9.77
CA LYS A 15 2.79 -3.51 -9.39
C LYS A 15 3.61 -3.23 -8.13
N ILE A 16 4.18 -2.03 -8.01
CA ILE A 16 4.93 -1.62 -6.81
C ILE A 16 4.00 -1.59 -5.58
N ALA A 17 2.79 -1.03 -5.69
CA ALA A 17 1.84 -1.01 -4.59
C ALA A 17 1.45 -2.43 -4.13
N ASN A 18 1.22 -3.35 -5.06
CA ASN A 18 0.91 -4.75 -4.73
C ASN A 18 2.10 -5.46 -4.07
N ILE A 19 3.32 -5.24 -4.56
CA ILE A 19 4.53 -5.80 -3.94
C ILE A 19 4.68 -5.29 -2.50
N LEU A 20 4.43 -4.00 -2.26
CA LEU A 20 4.46 -3.43 -0.91
C LEU A 20 3.40 -4.08 -0.01
N ILE A 21 2.17 -4.28 -0.50
CA ILE A 21 1.13 -4.99 0.27
C ILE A 21 1.61 -6.40 0.64
N ASN A 22 2.13 -7.17 -0.31
CA ASN A 22 2.64 -8.51 -0.05
C ASN A 22 3.81 -8.50 0.95
N ILE A 23 4.69 -7.49 0.91
CA ILE A 23 5.75 -7.33 1.92
C ILE A 23 5.13 -7.05 3.31
N GLY A 24 4.09 -6.21 3.37
CA GLY A 24 3.34 -5.95 4.59
C GLY A 24 2.73 -7.21 5.20
N GLU A 25 2.21 -8.12 4.37
CA GLU A 25 1.67 -9.42 4.81
C GLU A 25 2.74 -10.39 5.35
N LEU A 26 4.02 -10.16 5.05
CA LEU A 26 5.14 -10.95 5.60
C LEU A 26 5.60 -10.44 6.97
N TYR A 27 5.21 -9.22 7.36
CA TYR A 27 5.49 -8.70 8.69
C TYR A 27 4.42 -9.15 9.69
N ASP A 28 4.81 -9.23 10.96
CA ASP A 28 3.87 -9.50 12.04
C ASP A 28 2.73 -8.46 12.05
N ASP A 29 1.55 -8.89 12.46
CA ASP A 29 0.35 -8.05 12.42
C ASP A 29 0.47 -6.75 13.22
N ASN A 30 1.34 -6.70 14.22
CA ASN A 30 1.54 -5.56 15.11
C ASN A 30 2.88 -4.84 14.86
N SER A 31 3.58 -5.17 13.77
CA SER A 31 4.87 -4.55 13.44
C SER A 31 4.67 -3.14 12.87
N ASP A 32 5.48 -2.20 13.31
CA ASP A 32 5.51 -0.83 12.75
C ASP A 32 5.96 -0.84 11.28
N GLU A 33 6.80 -1.80 10.91
CA GLU A 33 7.24 -2.04 9.54
C GLU A 33 6.06 -2.41 8.62
N LYS A 34 5.10 -3.23 9.10
CA LYS A 34 3.86 -3.54 8.36
C LYS A 34 3.14 -2.26 7.97
N ILE A 35 2.88 -1.37 8.93
CA ILE A 35 2.17 -0.11 8.67
C ILE A 35 2.95 0.83 7.77
N GLN A 36 4.25 0.99 8.00
CA GLN A 36 5.08 1.86 7.16
C GLN A 36 5.08 1.44 5.69
N VAL A 37 5.03 0.14 5.42
CA VAL A 37 4.97 -0.40 4.06
C VAL A 37 3.56 -0.26 3.46
N LEU A 38 2.51 -0.55 4.24
CA LEU A 38 1.12 -0.38 3.80
C LEU A 38 0.78 1.10 3.51
N ASP A 39 1.28 2.04 4.30
CA ASP A 39 1.10 3.48 4.05
C ASP A 39 1.76 3.93 2.74
N LYS A 40 2.94 3.37 2.42
CA LYS A 40 3.59 3.62 1.12
C LYS A 40 2.74 3.07 -0.02
N ALA A 41 2.21 1.85 0.10
CA ALA A 41 1.30 1.28 -0.88
C ALA A 41 0.05 2.16 -1.07
N LEU A 42 -0.56 2.58 0.03
CA LEU A 42 -1.75 3.43 0.03
C LEU A 42 -1.48 4.79 -0.63
N SER A 43 -0.31 5.39 -0.42
CA SER A 43 0.07 6.66 -1.05
C SER A 43 0.12 6.58 -2.58
N ILE A 44 0.50 5.42 -3.12
CA ILE A 44 0.55 5.15 -4.56
C ILE A 44 -0.86 4.95 -5.10
N LEU A 45 -1.69 4.18 -4.38
CA LEU A 45 -3.07 3.86 -4.76
C LEU A 45 -4.00 5.07 -4.68
N LYS A 46 -3.86 5.92 -3.65
CA LYS A 46 -4.68 7.13 -3.44
C LYS A 46 -4.58 8.15 -4.56
N LYS A 47 -3.48 8.18 -5.31
CA LYS A 47 -3.35 9.08 -6.46
C LYS A 47 -4.27 8.70 -7.62
N ASN A 48 -4.86 7.50 -7.64
CA ASN A 48 -5.74 7.02 -8.71
C ASN A 48 -6.81 6.01 -8.21
N VAL A 49 -7.55 6.37 -7.16
CA VAL A 49 -8.54 5.49 -6.49
C VAL A 49 -9.55 4.86 -7.46
N ARG A 50 -9.95 5.57 -8.53
CA ARG A 50 -10.99 5.09 -9.48
C ARG A 50 -10.65 3.80 -10.22
N VAL A 51 -9.37 3.55 -10.50
CA VAL A 51 -8.93 2.36 -11.26
C VAL A 51 -8.63 1.19 -10.32
N GLN A 52 -8.50 1.45 -9.01
CA GLN A 52 -7.95 0.49 -8.05
C GLN A 52 -8.79 0.37 -6.78
N TYR A 53 -10.11 0.51 -6.88
CA TYR A 53 -11.02 0.47 -5.72
C TYR A 53 -10.82 -0.77 -4.85
N ALA A 54 -10.73 -1.96 -5.44
CA ALA A 54 -10.57 -3.21 -4.69
C ALA A 54 -9.24 -3.28 -3.94
N VAL A 55 -8.13 -2.97 -4.61
CA VAL A 55 -6.78 -2.99 -4.00
C VAL A 55 -6.65 -1.91 -2.92
N THR A 56 -7.20 -0.72 -3.17
CA THR A 56 -7.22 0.37 -2.19
C THR A 56 -8.04 -0.02 -0.95
N ALA A 57 -9.20 -0.65 -1.14
CA ALA A 57 -10.04 -1.13 -0.04
C ALA A 57 -9.33 -2.22 0.79
N GLY A 58 -8.65 -3.17 0.14
CA GLY A 58 -7.86 -4.19 0.83
C GLY A 58 -6.72 -3.60 1.65
N CYS A 59 -5.97 -2.67 1.08
CA CYS A 59 -4.91 -1.96 1.79
C CYS A 59 -5.44 -1.16 3.00
N LEU A 60 -6.58 -0.47 2.85
CA LEU A 60 -7.23 0.24 3.95
C LEU A 60 -7.74 -0.70 5.04
N PHE A 61 -8.25 -1.88 4.66
CA PHE A 61 -8.70 -2.90 5.62
C PHE A 61 -7.54 -3.39 6.49
N MET A 62 -6.40 -3.74 5.89
CA MET A 62 -5.21 -4.20 6.64
C MET A 62 -4.69 -3.12 7.60
N ILE A 63 -4.72 -1.85 7.19
CA ILE A 63 -4.34 -0.73 8.06
C ILE A 63 -5.33 -0.58 9.22
N ALA A 64 -6.64 -0.72 8.95
CA ALA A 64 -7.66 -0.65 9.97
C ALA A 64 -7.53 -1.79 11.00
N GLU A 65 -7.21 -3.02 10.57
CA GLU A 65 -6.97 -4.14 11.48
C GLU A 65 -5.81 -3.90 12.46
N TYR A 66 -4.73 -3.26 11.99
CA TYR A 66 -3.62 -2.88 12.85
C TYR A 66 -4.07 -1.90 13.95
N TYR A 67 -4.85 -0.87 13.58
CA TYR A 67 -5.29 0.16 14.53
C TYR A 67 -6.50 -0.23 15.39
N HIS A 68 -7.20 -1.32 15.06
CA HIS A 68 -8.39 -1.78 15.79
C HIS A 68 -8.09 -2.77 16.93
N LYS A 69 -6.85 -3.27 17.02
CA LYS A 69 -6.37 -4.08 18.16
C LYS A 69 -5.96 -3.19 19.33
#